data_AF-A0A842UV64-F1
#
_entry.id   AF-A0A842UV64-F1
#
_cell.length_a   1.000
_cell.length_b   1.000
_cell.length_c   1.000
_cell.angle_alpha   90.00
_cell.angle_beta   90.00
_cell.angle_gamma   90.00
#
_symmetry.space_group_name_H-M   'P 1'
#
loop_
_entity.id
_entity.type
_entity.pdbx_description
1 polymer ?
#
loop_
_entity_poly.entity_id
_entity_poly.type
_entity_poly.pdbx_seq_one_letter_code
_entity_poly.pdbx_strand_id
1 'polypeptide(L)'
;MGRILSSRLRDDGKVVFEVCVDYDEAISLNGHMENVHLFSDNTALTKTNMSERGRNEATKYFLIPKQLRENIKFNQEVSCQKLETGSRIMFIYSFMKHK
;
A
#
# COMPACT_ATOMS: atom_id res chain seq x y z
N MET A 1 9.70 -8.95 -5.21
CA MET A 1 9.37 -8.68 -3.79
C MET A 1 10.63 -8.33 -3.04
N GLY A 2 10.63 -7.14 -2.45
CA GLY A 2 11.68 -6.69 -1.57
C GLY A 2 11.94 -7.62 -0.38
N ARG A 3 13.20 -7.91 -0.10
CA ARG A 3 13.65 -8.60 1.11
C ARG A 3 14.60 -7.69 1.89
N ILE A 4 14.38 -7.61 3.20
CA ILE A 4 15.33 -6.98 4.12
C ILE A 4 16.57 -7.88 4.20
N LEU A 5 17.72 -7.36 3.81
CA LEU A 5 19.01 -8.02 3.93
C LEU A 5 19.61 -7.80 5.32
N SER A 6 19.49 -6.57 5.83
CA SER A 6 20.01 -6.20 7.14
C SER A 6 19.11 -5.17 7.81
N SER A 7 19.09 -5.20 9.14
CA SER A 7 18.42 -4.21 9.97
C SER A 7 19.36 -3.80 11.10
N ARG A 8 19.63 -2.50 11.24
CA ARG A 8 20.48 -1.97 12.33
C ARG A 8 19.77 -0.85 13.07
N LEU A 9 19.82 -0.90 14.39
CA LEU A 9 19.37 0.20 15.26
C LEU A 9 20.46 1.27 15.31
N ARG A 10 20.05 2.54 15.20
CA ARG A 10 20.91 3.70 15.41
C ARG A 10 20.73 4.26 16.81
N ASP A 11 21.71 5.02 17.26
CA ASP A 11 21.71 5.67 18.59
C ASP A 11 20.55 6.66 18.78
N ASP A 12 19.99 7.20 17.69
CA ASP A 12 18.82 8.09 17.70
C ASP A 12 17.47 7.35 17.70
N GLY A 13 17.47 6.03 17.95
CA GLY A 13 16.28 5.19 17.98
C GLY A 13 15.70 4.85 16.60
N LYS A 14 16.35 5.28 15.51
CA LYS A 14 15.94 4.94 14.14
C LYS A 14 16.45 3.57 13.73
N VAL A 15 15.69 2.87 12.89
CA VAL A 15 16.10 1.61 12.29
C VAL A 15 16.47 1.85 10.83
N VAL A 16 17.65 1.38 10.43
CA VAL A 16 18.08 1.38 9.03
C VAL A 16 17.90 -0.01 8.47
N PHE A 17 17.19 -0.10 7.36
CA PHE A 17 17.05 -1.32 6.57
C PHE A 17 17.88 -1.23 5.31
N GLU A 18 18.57 -2.33 5.00
CA GLU A 18 19.08 -2.59 3.66
C GLU A 18 18.09 -3.52 2.96
N VAL A 19 17.58 -3.11 1.79
CA VAL A 19 16.52 -3.83 1.09
C VAL A 19 17.02 -4.22 -0.29
N CYS A 20 16.83 -5.50 -0.65
CA CYS A 20 17.03 -6.02 -1.99
C CYS A 20 15.66 -6.19 -2.64
N VAL A 21 15.41 -5.53 -3.76
CA VAL A 21 14.15 -5.60 -4.52
C VAL A 21 14.39 -6.23 -5.87
N ASP A 22 13.32 -6.78 -6.46
CA ASP A 22 13.40 -7.28 -7.83
C ASP A 22 13.58 -6.12 -8.81
N TYR A 23 14.19 -6.39 -9.96
CA TYR A 23 14.48 -5.37 -10.97
C TYR A 23 13.22 -4.64 -11.45
N ASP A 24 12.14 -5.38 -11.71
CA ASP A 24 10.88 -4.80 -12.18
C ASP A 24 10.23 -3.90 -11.12
N GLU A 25 10.36 -4.24 -9.83
CA GLU A 25 9.91 -3.40 -8.72
C GLU A 25 10.74 -2.11 -8.64
N ALA A 26 12.06 -2.21 -8.81
CA ALA A 26 12.93 -1.03 -8.84
C ALA A 26 12.59 -0.10 -10.03
N ILE A 27 12.30 -0.66 -11.20
CA ILE A 27 11.82 0.11 -12.37
C ILE A 27 10.50 0.81 -12.06
N SER A 28 9.58 0.12 -11.37
CA SER A 28 8.25 0.67 -11.08
C SER A 28 8.28 1.94 -10.20
N LEU A 29 9.40 2.18 -9.50
CA LEU A 29 9.62 3.42 -8.76
C LEU A 29 9.83 4.63 -9.68
N ASN A 30 10.12 4.43 -10.97
CA ASN A 30 10.26 5.49 -11.97
C ASN A 30 11.18 6.66 -11.52
N GLY A 31 12.27 6.33 -10.82
CA GLY A 31 13.22 7.31 -10.28
C GLY A 31 12.81 7.97 -8.94
N HIS A 32 11.64 7.66 -8.39
CA HIS A 32 11.18 8.14 -7.08
C HIS A 32 11.85 7.39 -5.93
N MET A 33 13.09 7.78 -5.59
CA MET A 33 13.89 7.16 -4.51
C MET A 33 13.75 7.85 -3.15
N GLU A 34 12.94 8.91 -3.08
CA GLU A 34 12.62 9.63 -1.85
C GLU A 34 11.19 9.35 -1.39
N ASN A 35 10.92 9.49 -0.09
CA ASN A 35 9.61 9.22 0.52
C ASN A 35 9.07 7.79 0.24
N VAL A 36 9.98 6.82 0.16
CA VAL A 36 9.63 5.40 0.00
C VAL A 36 9.11 4.86 1.33
N HIS A 37 7.89 4.32 1.31
CA HIS A 37 7.27 3.67 2.46
C HIS A 37 7.31 2.15 2.30
N LEU A 38 7.79 1.45 3.32
CA LEU A 38 7.85 -0.01 3.34
C LEU A 38 6.63 -0.58 4.09
N PHE A 39 6.01 -1.60 3.51
CA PHE A 39 4.99 -2.40 4.19
C PHE A 39 5.14 -3.87 3.78
N SER A 40 4.70 -4.78 4.66
CA SER A 40 4.63 -6.21 4.36
C SER A 40 3.18 -6.62 4.19
N ASP A 41 2.91 -7.42 3.16
CA ASP A 41 1.62 -8.05 2.94
C ASP A 41 1.11 -8.84 4.17
N ASN A 42 1.99 -9.41 4.98
CA ASN A 42 1.64 -10.10 6.23
C ASN A 42 1.06 -9.18 7.32
N THR A 43 1.18 -7.86 7.16
CA THR A 43 0.56 -6.90 8.09
C THR A 43 -0.87 -6.50 7.69
N ALA A 44 -1.34 -6.89 6.50
CA ALA A 44 -2.70 -6.62 6.03
C ALA A 44 -3.73 -7.58 6.68
N LEU A 45 -3.94 -7.43 7.99
CA LEU A 45 -4.76 -8.34 8.81
C LEU A 45 -6.23 -7.91 8.92
N THR A 46 -6.54 -6.63 8.67
CA THR A 46 -7.92 -6.14 8.74
C THR A 46 -8.73 -6.67 7.57
N LYS A 47 -9.69 -7.56 7.85
CA LYS A 47 -10.62 -8.05 6.85
C LYS A 47 -11.60 -6.96 6.44
N THR A 48 -11.89 -6.90 5.15
CA THR A 48 -12.97 -6.09 4.58
C THR A 48 -13.71 -6.87 3.51
N ASN A 49 -14.85 -6.35 3.09
CA ASN A 49 -15.66 -6.95 2.04
C ASN A 49 -15.49 -6.16 0.74
N MET A 50 -15.68 -6.87 -0.37
CA MET A 50 -15.90 -6.27 -1.67
C MET A 50 -17.41 -6.19 -1.92
N SER A 51 -17.89 -5.05 -2.39
CA SER A 51 -19.27 -4.88 -2.83
C SER A 51 -19.30 -4.74 -4.34
N GLU A 52 -20.33 -5.29 -4.96
CA GLU A 52 -20.55 -5.18 -6.40
C GLU A 52 -21.85 -4.41 -6.66
N ARG A 53 -21.88 -3.60 -7.72
CA ARG A 53 -23.05 -2.80 -8.09
C ARG A 53 -23.21 -2.74 -9.60
N GLY A 54 -24.47 -2.65 -10.05
CA GLY A 54 -24.83 -2.51 -11.46
C GLY A 54 -25.23 -3.84 -12.10
N ARG A 55 -25.74 -3.76 -13.34
CA ARG A 55 -26.08 -4.95 -14.14
C ARG A 55 -24.77 -5.71 -14.42
N ASN A 56 -24.75 -7.02 -14.13
CA ASN A 56 -23.59 -7.90 -14.31
C ASN A 56 -22.34 -7.50 -13.50
N GLU A 57 -22.50 -6.95 -12.29
CA GLU A 57 -21.35 -6.67 -11.38
C GLU A 57 -20.28 -5.75 -11.99
N ALA A 58 -20.67 -4.89 -12.93
CA ALA A 58 -19.75 -4.07 -13.70
C ALA A 58 -18.86 -3.15 -12.84
N THR A 59 -19.25 -2.86 -11.60
CA THR A 59 -18.46 -2.05 -10.68
C THR A 59 -18.21 -2.77 -9.37
N LYS A 60 -16.92 -2.89 -9.01
CA LYS A 60 -16.44 -3.50 -7.76
C LYS A 60 -15.89 -2.43 -6.83
N TYR A 61 -16.25 -2.51 -5.56
CA TYR A 61 -15.84 -1.54 -4.52
C TYR A 61 -15.16 -2.28 -3.37
N PHE A 62 -13.95 -1.85 -3.02
CA PHE A 62 -13.38 -2.19 -1.72
C PHE A 62 -14.04 -1.33 -0.65
N LEU A 63 -14.66 -1.97 0.34
CA LEU A 63 -15.22 -1.22 1.46
C LEU A 63 -14.09 -0.83 2.42
N ILE A 64 -14.06 0.42 2.87
CA ILE A 64 -13.12 0.84 3.93
C ILE A 64 -13.72 0.39 5.28
N PRO A 65 -13.03 -0.47 6.06
CA PRO A 65 -13.47 -0.86 7.41
C PRO A 65 -13.72 0.35 8.30
N LYS A 66 -14.74 0.30 9.17
CA LYS A 66 -15.13 1.44 10.02
C LYS A 66 -13.95 2.02 10.82
N GLN A 67 -13.10 1.15 11.37
CA GLN A 67 -11.92 1.52 12.15
C GLN A 67 -10.82 2.26 11.37
N LEU A 68 -10.88 2.25 10.03
CA LEU A 68 -9.92 2.91 9.15
C LEU A 68 -10.48 4.17 8.48
N ARG A 69 -11.71 4.60 8.82
CA ARG A 69 -12.39 5.74 8.18
C ARG A 69 -12.02 7.11 8.77
N GLU A 70 -11.26 7.13 9.86
CA GLU A 70 -10.88 8.38 10.51
C GLU A 70 -10.08 9.27 9.55
N ASN A 71 -10.38 10.56 9.52
CA ASN A 71 -9.70 11.56 8.69
C ASN A 71 -9.84 11.36 7.16
N ILE A 72 -10.83 10.58 6.69
CA ILE A 72 -11.14 10.43 5.26
C ILE A 72 -12.29 11.37 4.87
N LYS A 73 -12.10 12.19 3.84
CA LYS A 73 -13.16 13.01 3.22
C LYS A 73 -13.61 12.39 1.90
N PHE A 74 -14.90 12.51 1.58
CA PHE A 74 -15.52 11.84 0.42
C PHE A 74 -15.22 12.50 -0.93
N ASN A 75 -14.79 13.76 -0.98
CA ASN A 75 -14.64 14.56 -2.21
C ASN A 75 -13.20 15.01 -2.44
N GLN A 76 -12.25 14.09 -2.35
CA GLN A 76 -10.83 14.38 -2.62
C GLN A 76 -10.32 13.52 -3.77
N GLU A 77 -9.28 14.00 -4.44
CA GLU A 77 -8.58 13.21 -5.45
C GLU A 77 -7.89 12.01 -4.77
N VAL A 78 -8.08 10.83 -5.37
CA VAL A 78 -7.52 9.57 -4.90
C VAL A 78 -6.75 8.95 -6.04
N SER A 79 -5.46 8.68 -5.83
CA SER A 79 -4.63 7.88 -6.74
C SER A 79 -4.66 6.41 -6.33
N CYS A 80 -4.48 5.52 -7.30
CA CYS A 80 -4.44 4.08 -7.07
C CYS A 80 -3.30 3.44 -7.86
N GLN A 81 -2.66 2.45 -7.25
CA GLN A 81 -1.72 1.54 -7.89
C GLN A 81 -2.12 0.10 -7.62
N LYS A 82 -2.01 -0.76 -8.63
CA LYS A 82 -2.14 -2.21 -8.50
C LYS A 82 -0.76 -2.84 -8.43
N LEU A 83 -0.56 -3.73 -7.48
CA LEU A 83 0.63 -4.57 -7.36
C LEU A 83 0.21 -6.03 -7.36
N GLU A 84 0.88 -6.84 -8.16
CA GLU A 84 0.69 -8.29 -8.16
C GLU A 84 1.96 -8.97 -7.69
N THR A 85 1.77 -9.97 -6.85
CA THR A 85 2.81 -10.88 -6.38
C THR A 85 2.38 -12.30 -6.71
N GLY A 86 3.29 -13.27 -6.58
CA GLY A 86 2.95 -14.67 -6.86
C GLY A 86 1.81 -15.24 -6.02
N SER A 87 1.47 -14.63 -4.86
CA SER A 87 0.42 -15.14 -3.97
C SER A 87 -0.71 -14.14 -3.69
N ARG A 88 -0.56 -12.86 -4.04
CA ARG A 88 -1.49 -11.79 -3.66
C ARG A 88 -1.58 -10.70 -4.71
N ILE A 89 -2.78 -10.14 -4.86
CA ILE A 89 -3.05 -8.90 -5.59
C ILE A 89 -3.35 -7.81 -4.55
N MET A 90 -2.67 -6.68 -4.66
CA MET A 90 -2.80 -5.54 -3.76
C MET A 90 -3.19 -4.29 -4.55
N PHE A 91 -4.08 -3.49 -3.96
CA PHE A 91 -4.43 -2.17 -4.46
C PHE A 91 -4.03 -1.15 -3.40
N ILE A 92 -3.13 -0.23 -3.76
CA ILE A 92 -2.69 0.86 -2.90
C ILE A 92 -3.44 2.11 -3.33
N TYR A 93 -4.29 2.62 -2.45
CA TYR A 93 -4.95 3.91 -2.63
C TYR A 93 -4.24 4.95 -1.79
N SER A 94 -3.97 6.12 -2.37
CA SER A 94 -3.38 7.26 -1.68
C SER A 94 -4.21 8.52 -1.91
N PHE A 95 -4.30 9.34 -0.88
CA PHE A 95 -5.02 10.61 -0.88
C PHE A 95 -4.40 11.56 0.14
N MET A 96 -4.64 12.85 -0.04
CA MET A 96 -4.12 13.87 0.87
C MET A 96 -4.82 13.80 2.23
N LYS A 97 -4.05 13.61 3.31
CA LYS A 97 -4.57 13.73 4.67
C LYS A 97 -4.80 15.21 4.99
N HIS A 98 -6.02 15.57 5.39
CA HIS A 98 -6.29 16.87 5.97
C HIS A 98 -5.86 16.87 7.44
N LYS A 99 -5.11 17.91 7.84
CA LYS A 99 -4.73 18.16 9.24
C LYS A 99 -5.93 18.64 10.05
#